data_AF-V4AUA3-F1
#
_entry.id   AF-V4AUA3-F1
#
_cell.length_a   1.000
_cell.length_b   1.000
_cell.length_c   1.000
_cell.angle_alpha   90.00
_cell.angle_beta   90.00
_cell.angle_gamma   90.00
#
_symmetry.space_group_name_H-M   'P 1'
#
loop_
_entity.id
_entity.type
_entity.pdbx_description
1 polymer ?
#
loop_
_entity_poly.entity_id
_entity_poly.type
_entity_poly.pdbx_seq_one_letter_code
_entity_poly.pdbx_strand_id
1 'polypeptide(L)'
;KGPHPLRSKGPQSLRSKGPQSLRSKGPHSLISKGPHPLRFKGPHQLRSKGPHSLRSTGPHSFRSMGPHSIRSKRPQSLRSKGPHPLRSKGPHSLGSKGPHSVRFKGPRPLRSKGPHSLRCKGPHSSLRSKGPHPLRSKGPHSLGSKGPHSVRFKGPRPLRSKGPHSLRCKGPHSSLRSKGPHPLRSKGPHSLGSKGPHSVRSKGPHLLKTTGPHSPRSKGPYSLRPKGHHSLRSKGPHSLRSMGPHPLRFKGPYSLQSKGPYPHRCMGPHPFRFKGPHSLQSKGPYPLSSKGPHSFRSKGPHSLRSKGPHSVRSKGPYQRRSKGPHSLRFKDPHSLRSKGPHSLRSKGPHSLRSKGPHSVRFKGPRPLRSKGPQILRSKGPHSLRSNGPHSFRSKGPHSLRSKGPHSLRSKGPHSVRSIGPDSFTSTGPHSVRSKGPHPLRFKGPYSLKSKGPYLLRSNGPHSIRSKGPHSLKSKPPSLTWVQSPHSLSSKGPHPLSSKGPHPLISKGPHSLSSKGPHSVRSKGPTNLDPRPSLT
;
A
#
# COMPACT_ATOMS: atom_id res chain seq x y z
N LYS A 1 36.06 -58.74 -52.73
CA LYS A 1 35.80 -59.35 -51.39
C LYS A 1 35.16 -58.30 -50.47
N GLY A 2 33.84 -58.36 -50.28
CA GLY A 2 33.14 -57.44 -49.38
C GLY A 2 33.56 -57.63 -47.91
N PRO A 3 33.35 -56.64 -47.02
CA PRO A 3 33.72 -56.78 -45.61
C PRO A 3 32.86 -57.86 -44.95
N HIS A 4 33.44 -59.05 -44.76
CA HIS A 4 32.77 -60.14 -44.05
C HIS A 4 32.50 -59.74 -42.58
N PRO A 5 31.28 -60.00 -42.07
CA PRO A 5 30.94 -59.63 -40.70
C PRO A 5 31.67 -60.53 -39.71
N LEU A 6 32.63 -59.99 -38.96
CA LEU A 6 33.33 -60.77 -37.93
C LEU A 6 32.37 -61.08 -36.78
N ARG A 7 32.30 -62.37 -36.43
CA ARG A 7 31.39 -62.89 -35.41
C ARG A 7 32.17 -63.63 -34.33
N SER A 8 32.18 -63.10 -33.11
CA SER A 8 32.85 -63.73 -31.96
C SER A 8 31.87 -64.14 -30.86
N LYS A 9 32.23 -65.21 -30.14
CA LYS A 9 31.54 -65.73 -28.95
C LYS A 9 32.57 -65.89 -27.82
N GLY A 10 32.25 -65.43 -26.60
CA GLY A 10 33.11 -65.58 -25.41
C GLY A 10 33.98 -64.35 -25.06
N PRO A 11 34.66 -64.32 -23.90
CA PRO A 11 35.53 -63.21 -23.48
C PRO A 11 36.67 -62.94 -24.46
N GLN A 12 36.68 -61.78 -25.15
CA GLN A 12 37.78 -61.45 -26.09
C GLN A 12 38.10 -59.94 -26.15
N SER A 13 39.39 -59.62 -26.39
CA SER A 13 39.88 -58.28 -26.71
C SER A 13 40.20 -58.19 -28.21
N LEU A 14 39.54 -57.32 -28.99
CA LEU A 14 39.80 -57.19 -30.43
C LEU A 14 40.20 -55.76 -30.83
N ARG A 15 41.08 -55.66 -31.81
CA ARG A 15 41.52 -54.38 -32.40
C ARG A 15 41.25 -54.39 -33.90
N SER A 16 40.43 -53.45 -34.39
CA SER A 16 40.09 -53.35 -35.81
C SER A 16 40.56 -52.02 -36.42
N LYS A 17 41.06 -52.08 -37.66
CA LYS A 17 41.35 -50.92 -38.51
C LYS A 17 40.63 -51.11 -39.86
N GLY A 18 39.97 -50.07 -40.37
CA GLY A 18 39.27 -50.11 -41.67
C GLY A 18 37.78 -50.48 -41.57
N PRO A 19 36.96 -50.30 -42.63
CA PRO A 19 35.50 -50.44 -42.53
C PRO A 19 35.03 -51.90 -42.43
N GLN A 20 34.47 -52.30 -41.28
CA GLN A 20 33.98 -53.67 -41.05
C GLN A 20 32.76 -53.74 -40.13
N SER A 21 31.86 -54.69 -40.39
CA SER A 21 30.69 -54.99 -39.53
C SER A 21 31.06 -56.02 -38.47
N LEU A 22 30.86 -55.72 -37.17
CA LEU A 22 31.15 -56.69 -36.09
C LEU A 22 29.89 -57.07 -35.33
N ARG A 23 29.73 -58.37 -35.06
CA ARG A 23 28.63 -58.88 -34.25
C ARG A 23 29.12 -59.89 -33.22
N SER A 24 29.07 -59.58 -31.94
CA SER A 24 29.52 -60.52 -30.91
C SER A 24 28.54 -60.81 -29.79
N LYS A 25 28.75 -61.96 -29.14
CA LYS A 25 27.97 -62.48 -28.00
C LYS A 25 28.93 -62.82 -26.84
N GLY A 26 28.78 -62.19 -25.68
CA GLY A 26 29.65 -62.40 -24.51
C GLY A 26 30.35 -61.13 -24.01
N PRO A 27 31.26 -61.23 -23.02
CA PRO A 27 32.11 -60.13 -22.57
C PRO A 27 33.14 -59.73 -23.64
N HIS A 28 33.29 -58.45 -24.00
CA HIS A 28 34.33 -58.05 -24.97
C HIS A 28 34.97 -56.69 -24.67
N SER A 29 36.23 -56.51 -25.05
CA SER A 29 36.92 -55.21 -25.11
C SER A 29 37.35 -54.91 -26.54
N LEU A 30 37.07 -53.72 -27.06
CA LEU A 30 37.28 -53.40 -28.47
C LEU A 30 37.94 -52.04 -28.68
N ILE A 31 38.96 -51.98 -29.54
CA ILE A 31 39.55 -50.73 -30.01
C ILE A 31 39.42 -50.66 -31.53
N SER A 32 38.63 -49.71 -32.05
CA SER A 32 38.41 -49.58 -33.48
C SER A 32 38.86 -48.23 -34.05
N LYS A 33 39.36 -48.25 -35.29
CA LYS A 33 39.67 -47.06 -36.10
C LYS A 33 39.00 -47.20 -37.48
N GLY A 34 38.01 -46.35 -37.79
CA GLY A 34 37.31 -46.34 -39.09
C GLY A 34 35.77 -46.49 -39.00
N PRO A 35 35.06 -46.52 -40.17
CA PRO A 35 33.61 -46.68 -40.27
C PRO A 35 33.12 -48.07 -39.86
N HIS A 36 32.32 -48.20 -38.79
CA HIS A 36 31.86 -49.53 -38.36
C HIS A 36 30.38 -49.59 -37.92
N PRO A 37 29.55 -50.48 -38.49
CA PRO A 37 28.32 -50.94 -37.83
C PRO A 37 28.64 -52.07 -36.84
N LEU A 38 28.24 -51.92 -35.58
CA LEU A 38 28.55 -52.92 -34.55
C LEU A 38 27.30 -53.33 -33.77
N ARG A 39 27.16 -54.63 -33.52
CA ARG A 39 26.01 -55.20 -32.80
C ARG A 39 26.43 -56.17 -31.70
N PHE A 40 26.24 -55.78 -30.45
CA PHE A 40 26.65 -56.56 -29.28
C PHE A 40 25.48 -57.14 -28.49
N LYS A 41 25.64 -58.39 -28.04
CA LYS A 41 24.79 -59.04 -27.04
C LYS A 41 25.66 -59.51 -25.86
N GLY A 42 25.77 -58.69 -24.81
CA GLY A 42 26.59 -59.00 -23.63
C GLY A 42 27.31 -57.77 -23.06
N PRO A 43 28.01 -57.91 -21.92
CA PRO A 43 28.88 -56.86 -21.38
C PRO A 43 29.98 -56.49 -22.38
N HIS A 44 30.24 -55.21 -22.65
CA HIS A 44 31.40 -54.85 -23.50
C HIS A 44 32.00 -53.47 -23.20
N GLN A 45 33.28 -53.31 -23.49
CA GLN A 45 34.01 -52.05 -23.49
C GLN A 45 34.44 -51.70 -24.92
N LEU A 46 34.21 -50.47 -25.39
CA LEU A 46 34.62 -50.08 -26.74
C LEU A 46 35.24 -48.67 -26.81
N ARG A 47 36.37 -48.57 -27.51
CA ARG A 47 37.09 -47.31 -27.76
C ARG A 47 37.26 -47.10 -29.26
N SER A 48 36.48 -46.19 -29.85
CA SER A 48 36.51 -45.92 -31.30
C SER A 48 37.10 -44.56 -31.64
N LYS A 49 37.78 -44.49 -32.80
CA LYS A 49 38.11 -43.25 -33.51
C LYS A 49 37.52 -43.34 -34.93
N GLY A 50 36.63 -42.41 -35.30
CA GLY A 50 35.95 -42.37 -36.62
C GLY A 50 34.43 -42.60 -36.59
N PRO A 51 33.75 -42.51 -37.75
CA PRO A 51 32.31 -42.71 -37.87
C PRO A 51 31.87 -44.11 -37.46
N HIS A 52 30.74 -44.31 -36.76
CA HIS A 52 30.24 -45.68 -36.50
C HIS A 52 28.79 -45.69 -35.96
N SER A 53 28.13 -46.85 -36.08
CA SER A 53 26.77 -47.08 -35.62
C SER A 53 26.72 -48.29 -34.69
N LEU A 54 26.21 -48.11 -33.46
CA LEU A 54 26.17 -49.16 -32.44
C LEU A 54 24.73 -49.56 -32.08
N ARG A 55 24.48 -50.87 -32.04
CA ARG A 55 23.26 -51.44 -31.46
C ARG A 55 23.59 -52.48 -30.41
N SER A 56 23.32 -52.19 -29.15
CA SER A 56 23.61 -53.13 -28.06
C SER A 56 22.40 -53.45 -27.17
N THR A 57 22.35 -54.68 -26.67
CA THR A 57 21.36 -55.13 -25.68
C THR A 57 21.95 -55.49 -24.31
N GLY A 58 23.28 -55.43 -24.13
CA GLY A 58 23.97 -55.71 -22.85
C GLY A 58 24.54 -54.45 -22.16
N PRO A 59 25.05 -54.55 -20.91
CA PRO A 59 25.70 -53.42 -20.23
C PRO A 59 27.02 -53.03 -20.93
N HIS A 60 27.40 -51.76 -20.96
CA HIS A 60 28.65 -51.36 -21.63
C HIS A 60 29.27 -50.02 -21.24
N SER A 61 30.59 -49.95 -21.43
CA SER A 61 31.39 -48.72 -21.36
C SER A 61 31.93 -48.37 -22.74
N PHE A 62 31.76 -47.13 -23.19
CA PHE A 62 32.18 -46.74 -24.52
C PHE A 62 32.78 -45.32 -24.58
N ARG A 63 33.88 -45.18 -25.32
CA ARG A 63 34.60 -43.93 -25.50
C ARG A 63 34.85 -43.69 -26.99
N SER A 64 34.37 -42.57 -27.52
CA SER A 64 34.53 -42.29 -28.95
C SER A 64 34.97 -40.87 -29.29
N MET A 65 35.68 -40.77 -30.41
CA MET A 65 36.14 -39.56 -31.07
C MET A 65 35.67 -39.62 -32.53
N GLY A 66 34.64 -38.86 -32.90
CA GLY A 66 34.06 -38.84 -34.25
C GLY A 66 32.53 -38.89 -34.26
N PRO A 67 31.89 -38.72 -35.44
CA PRO A 67 30.43 -38.81 -35.57
C PRO A 67 29.91 -40.23 -35.28
N HIS A 68 28.81 -40.41 -34.56
CA HIS A 68 28.30 -41.76 -34.27
C HIS A 68 26.84 -41.82 -33.88
N SER A 69 26.19 -42.97 -34.10
CA SER A 69 24.80 -43.23 -33.72
C SER A 69 24.71 -44.44 -32.81
N ILE A 70 24.01 -44.35 -31.66
CA ILE A 70 23.89 -45.48 -30.72
C ILE A 70 22.43 -45.72 -30.34
N ARG A 71 22.04 -47.00 -30.37
CA ARG A 71 20.77 -47.50 -29.85
C ARG A 71 20.96 -48.64 -28.85
N SER A 72 20.44 -48.48 -27.63
CA SER A 72 20.64 -49.46 -26.56
C SER A 72 19.43 -49.71 -25.66
N LYS A 73 19.43 -50.85 -24.94
CA LYS A 73 18.37 -51.27 -24.02
C LYS A 73 18.82 -51.57 -22.56
N ARG A 74 20.12 -51.51 -22.24
CA ARG A 74 20.72 -51.90 -20.93
C ARG A 74 21.79 -50.89 -20.48
N PRO A 75 22.33 -50.97 -19.23
CA PRO A 75 23.13 -49.90 -18.62
C PRO A 75 24.31 -49.42 -19.47
N GLN A 76 24.57 -48.10 -19.51
CA GLN A 76 25.67 -47.53 -20.32
C GLN A 76 26.51 -46.52 -19.56
N SER A 77 27.81 -46.50 -19.85
CA SER A 77 28.70 -45.34 -19.66
C SER A 77 29.25 -44.90 -21.01
N LEU A 78 28.90 -43.71 -21.51
CA LEU A 78 29.39 -43.19 -22.79
C LEU A 78 30.19 -41.90 -22.60
N ARG A 79 31.36 -41.80 -23.21
CA ARG A 79 32.14 -40.56 -23.31
C ARG A 79 32.50 -40.26 -24.77
N SER A 80 31.89 -39.24 -25.36
CA SER A 80 32.05 -38.94 -26.77
C SER A 80 32.56 -37.52 -27.04
N LYS A 81 33.35 -37.37 -28.11
CA LYS A 81 33.63 -36.08 -28.76
C LYS A 81 33.21 -36.17 -30.23
N GLY A 82 32.35 -35.26 -30.70
CA GLY A 82 31.83 -35.22 -32.07
C GLY A 82 30.30 -35.35 -32.17
N PRO A 83 29.71 -35.18 -33.37
CA PRO A 83 28.26 -35.20 -33.57
C PRO A 83 27.62 -36.56 -33.28
N HIS A 84 26.51 -36.63 -32.54
CA HIS A 84 25.83 -37.91 -32.35
C HIS A 84 24.33 -37.85 -32.03
N PRO A 85 23.50 -38.67 -32.71
CA PRO A 85 22.19 -39.06 -32.22
C PRO A 85 22.25 -40.28 -31.29
N LEU A 86 21.54 -40.23 -30.16
CA LEU A 86 21.47 -41.33 -29.19
C LEU A 86 20.02 -41.65 -28.80
N ARG A 87 19.68 -42.95 -28.78
CA ARG A 87 18.40 -43.43 -28.27
C ARG A 87 18.57 -44.63 -27.35
N SER A 88 18.31 -44.44 -26.07
CA SER A 88 18.54 -45.46 -25.06
C SER A 88 17.36 -45.67 -24.11
N LYS A 89 17.26 -46.90 -23.58
CA LYS A 89 16.36 -47.31 -22.49
C LYS A 89 17.21 -47.96 -21.39
N GLY A 90 17.00 -47.59 -20.13
CA GLY A 90 17.74 -48.09 -18.98
C GLY A 90 18.57 -46.99 -18.27
N PRO A 91 19.39 -47.37 -17.29
CA PRO A 91 20.24 -46.42 -16.57
C PRO A 91 21.52 -46.06 -17.35
N HIS A 92 21.82 -44.77 -17.55
CA HIS A 92 22.97 -44.33 -18.39
C HIS A 92 23.76 -43.11 -17.84
N SER A 93 25.09 -43.15 -17.87
CA SER A 93 25.96 -41.99 -17.67
C SER A 93 26.56 -41.51 -19.00
N LEU A 94 26.28 -40.27 -19.43
CA LEU A 94 26.84 -39.71 -20.68
C LEU A 94 27.69 -38.46 -20.42
N GLY A 95 28.86 -38.41 -21.04
CA GLY A 95 29.73 -37.24 -21.13
C GLY A 95 30.03 -36.88 -22.59
N SER A 96 29.36 -35.87 -23.14
CA SER A 96 29.51 -35.47 -24.55
C SER A 96 30.19 -34.10 -24.71
N LYS A 97 31.03 -33.98 -25.75
CA LYS A 97 31.51 -32.70 -26.29
C LYS A 97 31.15 -32.61 -27.78
N GLY A 98 30.45 -31.55 -28.21
CA GLY A 98 30.03 -31.32 -29.60
C GLY A 98 28.50 -31.36 -29.80
N PRO A 99 28.01 -31.13 -31.04
CA PRO A 99 26.59 -31.14 -31.37
C PRO A 99 25.93 -32.51 -31.13
N HIS A 100 24.79 -32.61 -30.45
CA HIS A 100 24.13 -33.92 -30.27
C HIS A 100 22.63 -33.85 -30.00
N SER A 101 21.94 -34.95 -30.31
CA SER A 101 20.51 -35.13 -30.06
C SER A 101 20.26 -36.43 -29.30
N VAL A 102 19.65 -36.37 -28.12
CA VAL A 102 19.51 -37.54 -27.25
C VAL A 102 18.07 -37.73 -26.79
N ARG A 103 17.55 -38.95 -26.97
CA ARG A 103 16.26 -39.37 -26.44
C ARG A 103 16.42 -40.58 -25.53
N PHE A 104 16.14 -40.40 -24.24
CA PHE A 104 16.39 -41.43 -23.23
C PHE A 104 15.19 -41.68 -22.31
N LYS A 105 15.11 -42.91 -21.80
CA LYS A 105 14.19 -43.35 -20.75
C LYS A 105 14.96 -44.11 -19.66
N GLY A 106 15.02 -43.59 -18.42
CA GLY A 106 15.67 -44.27 -17.28
C GLY A 106 16.64 -43.38 -16.47
N PRO A 107 17.04 -43.78 -15.26
CA PRO A 107 17.72 -42.91 -14.29
C PRO A 107 19.24 -42.85 -14.46
N ARG A 108 19.86 -41.64 -14.45
CA ARG A 108 21.29 -41.32 -14.15
C ARG A 108 21.75 -39.92 -14.64
N PRO A 109 23.02 -39.49 -14.38
CA PRO A 109 23.50 -38.15 -14.70
C PRO A 109 24.00 -37.98 -16.16
N LEU A 110 23.74 -36.81 -16.76
CA LEU A 110 24.31 -36.41 -18.06
C LEU A 110 25.12 -35.12 -17.96
N ARG A 111 26.23 -35.06 -18.69
CA ARG A 111 27.06 -33.87 -18.81
C ARG A 111 27.41 -33.58 -20.27
N SER A 112 26.90 -32.46 -20.78
CA SER A 112 27.10 -32.03 -22.17
C SER A 112 27.84 -30.70 -22.27
N LYS A 113 28.69 -30.58 -23.29
CA LYS A 113 29.28 -29.30 -23.74
C LYS A 113 29.05 -29.15 -25.25
N GLY A 114 28.44 -28.06 -25.70
CA GLY A 114 28.11 -27.77 -27.10
C GLY A 114 26.59 -27.62 -27.36
N PRO A 115 26.18 -27.25 -28.59
CA PRO A 115 24.77 -27.20 -28.99
C PRO A 115 24.10 -28.58 -28.88
N HIS A 116 22.92 -28.70 -28.30
CA HIS A 116 22.26 -30.01 -28.19
C HIS A 116 20.75 -29.96 -27.95
N SER A 117 20.05 -31.02 -28.33
CA SER A 117 18.61 -31.20 -28.09
C SER A 117 18.37 -32.48 -27.28
N LEU A 118 17.73 -32.38 -26.11
CA LEU A 118 17.42 -33.57 -25.29
C LEU A 118 15.92 -33.74 -25.04
N ARG A 119 15.49 -35.01 -25.13
CA ARG A 119 14.14 -35.44 -24.73
C ARG A 119 14.18 -36.60 -23.74
N CYS A 120 13.74 -36.33 -22.52
CA CYS A 120 13.91 -37.22 -21.37
C CYS A 120 12.55 -37.66 -20.82
N LYS A 121 12.42 -38.94 -20.43
CA LYS A 121 11.28 -39.43 -19.63
C LYS A 121 11.78 -40.35 -18.50
N GLY A 122 11.44 -40.04 -17.25
CA GLY A 122 11.78 -40.87 -16.07
C GLY A 122 12.37 -40.05 -14.91
N PRO A 123 12.67 -40.70 -13.77
CA PRO A 123 13.46 -40.08 -12.70
C PRO A 123 14.93 -39.95 -13.14
N HIS A 124 15.55 -38.79 -12.96
CA HIS A 124 16.97 -38.56 -13.28
C HIS A 124 17.67 -37.79 -12.16
N SER A 125 18.93 -38.15 -11.86
CA SER A 125 19.67 -37.59 -10.73
C SER A 125 20.24 -36.19 -11.01
N SER A 126 20.84 -35.94 -12.19
CA SER A 126 21.31 -34.60 -12.57
C SER A 126 21.67 -34.42 -14.06
N LEU A 127 21.30 -33.29 -14.66
CA LEU A 127 21.68 -32.91 -16.03
C LEU A 127 22.48 -31.61 -15.99
N ARG A 128 23.69 -31.60 -16.56
CA ARG A 128 24.56 -30.42 -16.60
C ARG A 128 24.99 -30.10 -18.03
N SER A 129 24.52 -28.96 -18.54
CA SER A 129 24.75 -28.53 -19.92
C SER A 129 25.51 -27.21 -19.99
N LYS A 130 26.41 -27.09 -20.98
CA LYS A 130 27.02 -25.82 -21.41
C LYS A 130 26.81 -25.62 -22.91
N GLY A 131 26.22 -24.50 -23.32
CA GLY A 131 25.93 -24.15 -24.72
C GLY A 131 24.43 -24.09 -25.05
N PRO A 132 24.04 -23.67 -26.26
CA PRO A 132 22.64 -23.55 -26.68
C PRO A 132 21.88 -24.88 -26.64
N HIS A 133 20.70 -24.92 -26.00
CA HIS A 133 19.89 -26.15 -26.00
C HIS A 133 18.38 -25.97 -25.81
N PRO A 134 17.55 -26.64 -26.63
CA PRO A 134 16.19 -27.00 -26.27
C PRO A 134 16.14 -28.30 -25.44
N LEU A 135 15.41 -28.28 -24.32
CA LEU A 135 15.17 -29.46 -23.48
C LEU A 135 13.69 -29.70 -23.26
N ARG A 136 13.27 -30.97 -23.40
CA ARG A 136 11.94 -31.41 -23.01
C ARG A 136 11.99 -32.64 -22.12
N SER A 137 11.58 -32.46 -20.88
CA SER A 137 11.70 -33.49 -19.84
C SER A 137 10.35 -33.77 -19.15
N LYS A 138 10.14 -35.04 -18.79
CA LYS A 138 9.03 -35.52 -17.95
C LYS A 138 9.58 -36.41 -16.83
N GLY A 139 9.18 -36.18 -15.59
CA GLY A 139 9.67 -36.92 -14.41
C GLY A 139 10.70 -36.11 -13.60
N PRO A 140 11.04 -36.51 -12.38
CA PRO A 140 11.89 -35.72 -11.48
C PRO A 140 13.33 -35.58 -12.00
N HIS A 141 13.90 -34.36 -12.05
CA HIS A 141 15.32 -34.14 -12.38
C HIS A 141 15.88 -32.81 -11.88
N SER A 142 17.18 -32.77 -11.58
CA SER A 142 17.93 -31.52 -11.34
C SER A 142 18.61 -31.06 -12.65
N LEU A 143 18.44 -29.80 -13.06
CA LEU A 143 19.17 -29.23 -14.22
C LEU A 143 20.13 -28.13 -13.77
N GLY A 144 21.34 -28.14 -14.33
CA GLY A 144 22.32 -27.06 -14.27
C GLY A 144 22.76 -26.64 -15.67
N SER A 145 22.27 -25.51 -16.18
CA SER A 145 22.58 -25.00 -17.52
C SER A 145 23.43 -23.73 -17.48
N LYS A 146 24.37 -23.62 -18.42
CA LYS A 146 25.09 -22.37 -18.75
C LYS A 146 24.94 -22.07 -20.25
N GLY A 147 24.53 -20.84 -20.60
CA GLY A 147 24.33 -20.37 -21.98
C GLY A 147 22.85 -20.22 -22.35
N PRO A 148 22.53 -19.79 -23.59
CA PRO A 148 21.17 -19.65 -24.08
C PRO A 148 20.38 -20.97 -24.04
N HIS A 149 19.15 -21.02 -23.52
CA HIS A 149 18.37 -22.27 -23.53
C HIS A 149 16.87 -22.09 -23.44
N SER A 150 16.13 -23.09 -23.94
CA SER A 150 14.68 -23.19 -23.82
C SER A 150 14.30 -24.53 -23.19
N VAL A 151 13.58 -24.51 -22.07
CA VAL A 151 13.25 -25.74 -21.31
C VAL A 151 11.75 -25.86 -21.10
N ARG A 152 11.21 -27.03 -21.45
CA ARG A 152 9.84 -27.41 -21.14
C ARG A 152 9.83 -28.65 -20.25
N PHE A 153 9.33 -28.48 -19.04
CA PHE A 153 9.40 -29.50 -18.00
C PHE A 153 8.01 -29.85 -17.42
N LYS A 154 7.81 -31.13 -17.08
CA LYS A 154 6.75 -31.63 -16.18
C LYS A 154 7.34 -32.51 -15.06
N GLY A 155 7.15 -32.15 -13.79
CA GLY A 155 7.58 -32.94 -12.61
C GLY A 155 8.16 -32.09 -11.46
N PRO A 156 8.59 -32.71 -10.35
CA PRO A 156 9.21 -32.00 -9.22
C PRO A 156 10.73 -32.03 -9.26
N ARG A 157 11.42 -30.88 -9.07
CA ARG A 157 12.84 -30.70 -8.62
C ARG A 157 13.48 -29.33 -8.97
N PRO A 158 14.70 -29.02 -8.47
CA PRO A 158 15.33 -27.71 -8.65
C PRO A 158 16.01 -27.50 -10.01
N LEU A 159 15.97 -26.26 -10.51
CA LEU A 159 16.68 -25.83 -11.73
C LEU A 159 17.64 -24.69 -11.41
N ARG A 160 18.84 -24.73 -11.98
CA ARG A 160 19.82 -23.64 -11.92
C ARG A 160 20.32 -23.25 -13.31
N SER A 161 20.03 -22.03 -13.73
CA SER A 161 20.40 -21.49 -15.04
C SER A 161 21.30 -20.26 -14.92
N LYS A 162 22.27 -20.14 -15.83
CA LYS A 162 23.05 -18.91 -16.07
C LYS A 162 23.00 -18.57 -17.56
N GLY A 163 22.57 -17.37 -17.92
CA GLY A 163 22.44 -16.88 -19.31
C GLY A 163 20.98 -16.58 -19.69
N PRO A 164 20.74 -16.05 -20.91
CA PRO A 164 19.40 -15.83 -21.44
C PRO A 164 18.62 -17.15 -21.56
N HIS A 165 17.38 -17.23 -21.09
CA HIS A 165 16.62 -18.49 -21.18
C HIS A 165 15.11 -18.34 -21.11
N SER A 166 14.39 -19.27 -21.71
CA SER A 166 12.91 -19.37 -21.66
C SER A 166 12.48 -20.65 -20.97
N LEU A 167 11.65 -20.55 -19.94
CA LEU A 167 11.22 -21.69 -19.13
C LEU A 167 9.71 -21.86 -19.13
N ARG A 168 9.25 -23.09 -19.39
CA ARG A 168 7.85 -23.49 -19.22
C ARG A 168 7.72 -24.73 -18.35
N CYS A 169 7.14 -24.55 -17.17
CA CYS A 169 7.07 -25.58 -16.14
C CYS A 169 5.61 -25.91 -15.78
N LYS A 170 5.32 -27.19 -15.54
CA LYS A 170 4.04 -27.66 -14.99
C LYS A 170 4.31 -28.67 -13.86
N GLY A 171 3.74 -28.45 -12.68
CA GLY A 171 3.87 -29.31 -11.50
C GLY A 171 4.38 -28.56 -10.26
N PRO A 172 4.52 -29.24 -9.12
CA PRO A 172 5.20 -28.69 -7.94
C PRO A 172 6.71 -28.59 -8.21
N HIS A 173 7.35 -27.47 -7.89
CA HIS A 173 8.78 -27.23 -8.13
C HIS A 173 9.44 -26.64 -6.89
N SER A 174 10.44 -27.32 -6.32
CA SER A 174 11.02 -26.92 -5.03
C SER A 174 11.86 -25.64 -5.11
N SER A 175 12.65 -25.41 -6.17
CA SER A 175 13.37 -24.13 -6.35
C SER A 175 13.94 -23.87 -7.76
N LEU A 176 13.76 -22.66 -8.28
CA LEU A 176 14.32 -22.17 -9.54
C LEU A 176 15.34 -21.06 -9.24
N ARG A 177 16.60 -21.20 -9.67
CA ARG A 177 17.61 -20.13 -9.57
C ARG A 177 18.12 -19.73 -10.94
N SER A 178 17.90 -18.47 -11.31
CA SER A 178 18.28 -17.93 -12.61
C SER A 178 19.18 -16.69 -12.48
N LYS A 179 20.19 -16.60 -13.34
CA LYS A 179 20.97 -15.37 -13.58
C LYS A 179 20.88 -15.01 -15.07
N GLY A 180 20.37 -13.82 -15.39
CA GLY A 180 20.21 -13.33 -16.76
C GLY A 180 18.75 -13.13 -17.20
N PRO A 181 18.52 -12.55 -18.39
CA PRO A 181 17.18 -12.30 -18.93
C PRO A 181 16.37 -13.57 -19.09
N HIS A 182 15.14 -13.61 -18.56
CA HIS A 182 14.26 -14.76 -18.77
C HIS A 182 12.75 -14.47 -18.72
N PRO A 183 11.97 -14.99 -19.69
CA PRO A 183 10.56 -15.26 -19.52
C PRO A 183 10.32 -16.62 -18.83
N LEU A 184 9.52 -16.62 -17.75
CA LEU A 184 9.06 -17.83 -17.06
C LEU A 184 7.55 -17.98 -17.16
N ARG A 185 7.07 -19.18 -17.52
CA ARG A 185 5.67 -19.56 -17.38
C ARG A 185 5.51 -20.84 -16.56
N SER A 186 4.96 -20.71 -15.37
CA SER A 186 4.77 -21.82 -14.42
C SER A 186 3.29 -22.07 -14.11
N LYS A 187 2.95 -23.36 -13.92
CA LYS A 187 1.68 -23.80 -13.30
C LYS A 187 2.02 -24.77 -12.17
N GLY A 188 1.58 -24.47 -10.95
CA GLY A 188 1.86 -25.26 -9.74
C GLY A 188 2.74 -24.51 -8.73
N PRO A 189 2.92 -25.07 -7.53
CA PRO A 189 3.68 -24.43 -6.48
C PRO A 189 5.16 -24.30 -6.85
N HIS A 190 5.75 -23.11 -6.69
CA HIS A 190 7.19 -22.93 -6.96
C HIS A 190 7.86 -21.83 -6.14
N SER A 191 9.14 -22.03 -5.82
CA SER A 191 10.02 -20.96 -5.33
C SER A 191 11.01 -20.53 -6.43
N LEU A 192 11.23 -19.23 -6.60
CA LEU A 192 12.13 -18.68 -7.62
C LEU A 192 13.05 -17.60 -7.04
N GLY A 193 14.33 -17.70 -7.37
CA GLY A 193 15.38 -16.74 -7.06
C GLY A 193 16.06 -16.25 -8.34
N SER A 194 15.77 -15.02 -8.77
CA SER A 194 16.31 -14.45 -10.02
C SER A 194 17.22 -13.26 -9.77
N LYS A 195 18.29 -13.16 -10.57
CA LYS A 195 19.08 -11.93 -10.75
C LYS A 195 19.07 -11.50 -12.21
N GLY A 196 18.65 -10.25 -12.50
CA GLY A 196 18.58 -9.67 -13.85
C GLY A 196 17.14 -9.40 -14.33
N PRO A 197 16.96 -8.85 -15.54
CA PRO A 197 15.64 -8.56 -16.13
C PRO A 197 14.79 -9.83 -16.30
N HIS A 198 13.51 -9.83 -15.90
CA HIS A 198 12.65 -11.01 -16.11
C HIS A 198 11.14 -10.74 -16.12
N SER A 199 10.41 -11.60 -16.84
CA SER A 199 8.95 -11.59 -16.89
C SER A 199 8.42 -12.95 -16.44
N VAL A 200 7.51 -12.96 -15.46
CA VAL A 200 7.01 -14.21 -14.85
C VAL A 200 5.50 -14.27 -14.97
N ARG A 201 4.97 -15.37 -15.51
CA ARG A 201 3.54 -15.68 -15.51
C ARG A 201 3.28 -16.97 -14.76
N SER A 202 2.76 -16.83 -13.54
CA SER A 202 2.52 -17.95 -12.62
C SER A 202 1.02 -18.19 -12.38
N LYS A 203 0.65 -19.46 -12.22
CA LYS A 203 -0.63 -19.90 -11.64
C LYS A 203 -0.36 -20.89 -10.50
N GLY A 204 -0.86 -20.61 -9.30
CA GLY A 204 -0.65 -21.44 -8.10
C GLY A 204 0.26 -20.78 -7.05
N PRO A 205 0.53 -21.46 -5.93
CA PRO A 205 1.33 -20.94 -4.81
C PRO A 205 2.75 -20.56 -5.26
N HIS A 206 3.29 -19.41 -4.87
CA HIS A 206 4.72 -19.15 -5.16
C HIS A 206 5.44 -18.17 -4.24
N LEU A 207 6.75 -18.37 -4.13
CA LEU A 207 7.69 -17.50 -3.44
C LEU A 207 8.72 -16.95 -4.44
N LEU A 208 8.76 -15.64 -4.69
CA LEU A 208 9.81 -15.03 -5.53
C LEU A 208 10.73 -14.13 -4.71
N LYS A 209 12.04 -14.30 -4.91
CA LYS A 209 13.10 -13.39 -4.47
C LYS A 209 13.84 -12.89 -5.70
N THR A 210 13.70 -11.61 -6.02
CA THR A 210 14.17 -11.07 -7.30
C THR A 210 15.03 -9.83 -7.09
N THR A 211 16.06 -9.68 -7.91
CA THR A 211 16.89 -8.46 -7.98
C THR A 211 17.00 -8.00 -9.44
N GLY A 212 16.63 -6.76 -9.73
CA GLY A 212 16.61 -6.18 -11.08
C GLY A 212 15.21 -5.96 -11.64
N PRO A 213 15.09 -5.41 -12.86
CA PRO A 213 13.81 -5.06 -13.47
C PRO A 213 12.90 -6.28 -13.69
N HIS A 214 11.63 -6.22 -13.25
CA HIS A 214 10.72 -7.36 -13.46
C HIS A 214 9.23 -7.01 -13.57
N SER A 215 8.51 -7.88 -14.28
CA SER A 215 7.08 -7.73 -14.57
C SER A 215 6.27 -9.03 -14.36
N PRO A 216 6.06 -9.48 -13.11
CA PRO A 216 5.28 -10.68 -12.81
C PRO A 216 3.76 -10.46 -12.90
N ARG A 217 3.10 -11.48 -13.45
CA ARG A 217 1.64 -11.64 -13.50
C ARG A 217 1.23 -12.95 -12.85
N SER A 218 0.69 -12.86 -11.64
CA SER A 218 0.35 -14.02 -10.81
C SER A 218 -1.16 -14.22 -10.62
N LYS A 219 -1.57 -15.48 -10.49
CA LYS A 219 -2.88 -15.90 -9.97
C LYS A 219 -2.69 -16.96 -8.87
N GLY A 220 -3.25 -16.74 -7.68
CA GLY A 220 -3.15 -17.66 -6.52
C GLY A 220 -2.42 -17.05 -5.33
N PRO A 221 -2.15 -17.82 -4.25
CA PRO A 221 -1.40 -17.36 -3.08
C PRO A 221 0.07 -17.09 -3.42
N TYR A 222 0.67 -15.99 -2.95
CA TYR A 222 2.10 -15.77 -3.17
C TYR A 222 2.82 -14.84 -2.18
N SER A 223 4.14 -14.98 -2.12
CA SER A 223 5.05 -14.11 -1.37
C SER A 223 6.16 -13.56 -2.27
N LEU A 224 6.32 -12.23 -2.33
CA LEU A 224 7.33 -11.57 -3.18
C LEU A 224 8.26 -10.69 -2.34
N ARG A 225 9.57 -10.82 -2.59
CA ARG A 225 10.61 -9.94 -2.01
C ARG A 225 11.51 -9.32 -3.08
N PRO A 226 10.98 -8.41 -3.90
CA PRO A 226 11.72 -7.79 -4.98
C PRO A 226 12.63 -6.63 -4.54
N LYS A 227 13.74 -6.43 -5.26
CA LYS A 227 14.64 -5.26 -5.17
C LYS A 227 14.85 -4.62 -6.54
N GLY A 228 14.63 -3.31 -6.67
CA GLY A 228 14.78 -2.53 -7.92
C GLY A 228 13.48 -2.44 -8.73
N HIS A 229 13.44 -1.61 -9.78
CA HIS A 229 12.28 -1.29 -10.65
C HIS A 229 11.38 -2.49 -11.01
N HIS A 230 10.05 -2.36 -10.90
CA HIS A 230 9.09 -3.45 -11.22
C HIS A 230 7.64 -3.02 -11.34
N SER A 231 6.88 -3.77 -12.15
CA SER A 231 5.44 -3.61 -12.33
C SER A 231 4.72 -4.93 -12.02
N LEU A 232 3.84 -4.93 -11.00
CA LEU A 232 3.17 -6.17 -10.56
C LEU A 232 1.67 -6.11 -10.80
N ARG A 233 1.12 -7.20 -11.34
CA ARG A 233 -0.31 -7.40 -11.46
C ARG A 233 -0.73 -8.77 -10.96
N SER A 234 -1.60 -8.80 -9.97
CA SER A 234 -2.01 -10.07 -9.36
C SER A 234 -3.50 -10.22 -9.10
N LYS A 235 -3.88 -11.48 -8.82
CA LYS A 235 -5.17 -11.87 -8.25
C LYS A 235 -4.95 -12.97 -7.20
N GLY A 236 -5.44 -12.78 -5.97
CA GLY A 236 -5.37 -13.76 -4.88
C GLY A 236 -4.63 -13.25 -3.63
N PRO A 237 -4.60 -14.06 -2.54
CA PRO A 237 -3.90 -13.75 -1.30
C PRO A 237 -2.41 -13.51 -1.51
N HIS A 238 -1.82 -12.47 -0.91
CA HIS A 238 -0.37 -12.28 -1.02
C HIS A 238 0.33 -11.48 0.07
N SER A 239 1.64 -11.71 0.19
CA SER A 239 2.55 -10.90 1.01
C SER A 239 3.65 -10.30 0.13
N LEU A 240 3.88 -8.99 0.24
CA LEU A 240 4.88 -8.27 -0.55
C LEU A 240 5.78 -7.41 0.33
N ARG A 241 7.09 -7.58 0.16
CA ARG A 241 8.12 -6.71 0.73
C ARG A 241 9.03 -6.17 -0.36
N SER A 242 8.76 -4.95 -0.80
CA SER A 242 9.41 -4.31 -1.95
C SER A 242 10.32 -3.15 -1.57
N MET A 243 11.40 -2.98 -2.34
CA MET A 243 12.37 -1.89 -2.23
C MET A 243 12.63 -1.32 -3.64
N GLY A 244 12.26 -0.06 -3.87
CA GLY A 244 12.45 0.63 -5.15
C GLY A 244 11.14 1.03 -5.84
N PRO A 245 11.17 1.41 -7.14
CA PRO A 245 10.05 2.01 -7.88
C PRO A 245 9.03 1.24 -8.70
N HIS A 246 7.74 1.28 -8.29
CA HIS A 246 6.72 0.29 -8.68
C HIS A 246 5.25 0.76 -8.79
N PRO A 247 4.62 0.69 -9.98
CA PRO A 247 3.16 0.62 -10.08
C PRO A 247 2.65 -0.76 -9.69
N LEU A 248 1.67 -0.81 -8.77
CA LEU A 248 1.10 -2.06 -8.27
C LEU A 248 -0.43 -2.10 -8.47
N ARG A 249 -0.94 -3.21 -9.04
CA ARG A 249 -2.38 -3.45 -9.19
C ARG A 249 -2.77 -4.82 -8.66
N PHE A 250 -3.58 -4.81 -7.60
CA PHE A 250 -3.93 -6.01 -6.84
C PHE A 250 -5.43 -6.20 -6.65
N LYS A 251 -5.84 -7.47 -6.58
CA LYS A 251 -7.20 -7.91 -6.21
C LYS A 251 -7.12 -9.13 -5.27
N GLY A 252 -7.72 -9.03 -4.08
CA GLY A 252 -7.76 -10.10 -3.05
C GLY A 252 -7.24 -9.59 -1.70
N PRO A 253 -7.14 -10.47 -0.67
CA PRO A 253 -6.45 -10.14 0.58
C PRO A 253 -4.93 -9.94 0.38
N TYR A 254 -4.28 -8.96 1.03
CA TYR A 254 -2.84 -8.71 0.83
C TYR A 254 -2.07 -7.99 1.95
N SER A 255 -0.87 -8.43 2.34
CA SER A 255 0.01 -7.65 3.22
C SER A 255 1.12 -6.96 2.42
N LEU A 256 1.29 -5.64 2.58
CA LEU A 256 2.26 -4.88 1.80
C LEU A 256 3.17 -4.00 2.68
N GLN A 257 4.48 -4.20 2.50
CA GLN A 257 5.53 -3.34 3.00
C GLN A 257 6.37 -2.81 1.83
N SER A 258 6.43 -1.49 1.66
CA SER A 258 7.27 -0.89 0.61
C SER A 258 8.08 0.30 1.10
N LYS A 259 9.22 0.52 0.42
CA LYS A 259 10.04 1.73 0.55
C LYS A 259 10.22 2.40 -0.83
N GLY A 260 9.79 3.66 -0.96
CA GLY A 260 10.00 4.55 -2.12
C GLY A 260 8.71 5.22 -2.69
N PRO A 261 8.84 6.14 -3.68
CA PRO A 261 7.80 7.01 -4.29
C PRO A 261 6.75 6.44 -5.30
N TYR A 262 5.55 5.90 -4.95
CA TYR A 262 4.71 5.22 -5.99
C TYR A 262 3.18 5.33 -5.96
N PRO A 263 2.50 5.14 -7.13
CA PRO A 263 1.07 4.90 -7.24
C PRO A 263 0.66 3.43 -7.04
N HIS A 264 -0.32 3.20 -6.16
CA HIS A 264 -0.86 1.88 -5.82
C HIS A 264 -2.37 1.81 -6.05
N ARG A 265 -2.86 0.71 -6.64
CA ARG A 265 -4.31 0.43 -6.77
C ARG A 265 -4.63 -0.95 -6.21
N CYS A 266 -5.34 -0.96 -5.08
CA CYS A 266 -5.58 -2.16 -4.28
C CYS A 266 -7.07 -2.40 -4.06
N MET A 267 -7.50 -3.67 -4.07
CA MET A 267 -8.88 -4.09 -3.84
C MET A 267 -8.88 -5.29 -2.90
N GLY A 268 -9.43 -5.13 -1.70
CA GLY A 268 -9.49 -6.19 -0.68
C GLY A 268 -9.03 -5.70 0.70
N PRO A 269 -9.41 -6.42 1.78
CA PRO A 269 -8.99 -6.08 3.13
C PRO A 269 -7.50 -6.35 3.32
N HIS A 270 -6.77 -5.58 4.17
CA HIS A 270 -5.50 -5.94 4.87
C HIS A 270 -4.56 -4.74 5.22
N PRO A 271 -3.54 -4.94 6.08
CA PRO A 271 -2.57 -3.90 6.49
C PRO A 271 -1.57 -3.43 5.43
N PHE A 272 -1.29 -2.13 5.45
CA PHE A 272 -0.27 -1.46 4.65
C PHE A 272 0.81 -0.75 5.49
N ARG A 273 2.08 -0.87 5.10
CA ARG A 273 3.19 -0.11 5.70
C ARG A 273 4.10 0.51 4.64
N PHE A 274 4.06 1.84 4.54
CA PHE A 274 4.83 2.62 3.56
C PHE A 274 5.91 3.47 4.23
N LYS A 275 7.10 3.53 3.60
CA LYS A 275 8.13 4.53 3.88
C LYS A 275 8.51 5.25 2.58
N GLY A 276 8.42 6.57 2.55
CA GLY A 276 8.67 7.40 1.38
C GLY A 276 7.40 7.93 0.72
N PRO A 277 7.53 8.65 -0.41
CA PRO A 277 6.40 9.24 -1.10
C PRO A 277 5.41 8.16 -1.60
N HIS A 278 4.11 8.38 -1.62
CA HIS A 278 3.19 7.44 -2.29
C HIS A 278 1.80 8.02 -2.58
N SER A 279 1.14 7.45 -3.58
CA SER A 279 -0.26 7.68 -3.91
C SER A 279 -1.02 6.35 -3.86
N LEU A 280 -2.12 6.26 -3.13
CA LEU A 280 -2.86 4.99 -2.98
C LEU A 280 -4.34 5.16 -3.28
N GLN A 281 -4.89 4.24 -4.08
CA GLN A 281 -6.32 4.07 -4.33
C GLN A 281 -6.79 2.70 -3.84
N SER A 282 -7.63 2.65 -2.80
CA SER A 282 -8.13 1.39 -2.23
C SER A 282 -9.66 1.28 -2.19
N LYS A 283 -10.15 0.04 -2.23
CA LYS A 283 -11.51 -0.33 -1.83
C LYS A 283 -11.47 -1.47 -0.80
N GLY A 284 -12.19 -1.32 0.31
CA GLY A 284 -12.32 -2.32 1.39
C GLY A 284 -11.85 -1.81 2.77
N PRO A 285 -11.83 -2.66 3.80
CA PRO A 285 -11.27 -2.37 5.13
C PRO A 285 -9.73 -2.36 5.13
N TYR A 286 -9.05 -1.32 5.62
CA TYR A 286 -7.59 -1.40 5.77
C TYR A 286 -7.03 -0.54 6.91
N PRO A 287 -6.08 -1.08 7.70
CA PRO A 287 -5.15 -0.28 8.49
C PRO A 287 -3.92 0.13 7.65
N LEU A 288 -3.53 1.41 7.70
CA LEU A 288 -2.37 1.94 6.98
C LEU A 288 -1.44 2.69 7.91
N SER A 289 -0.13 2.43 7.80
CA SER A 289 0.91 3.23 8.44
C SER A 289 1.86 3.80 7.39
N SER A 290 1.94 5.13 7.30
CA SER A 290 2.81 5.85 6.37
C SER A 290 3.84 6.74 7.08
N LYS A 291 5.06 6.76 6.55
CA LYS A 291 6.09 7.77 6.85
C LYS A 291 6.51 8.45 5.55
N GLY A 292 6.26 9.76 5.40
CA GLY A 292 6.60 10.54 4.21
C GLY A 292 5.38 11.20 3.53
N PRO A 293 5.62 12.01 2.47
CA PRO A 293 4.58 12.66 1.68
C PRO A 293 3.62 11.64 1.05
N HIS A 294 2.29 11.79 1.20
CA HIS A 294 1.38 10.87 0.51
C HIS A 294 0.00 11.41 0.16
N SER A 295 -0.59 10.82 -0.88
CA SER A 295 -1.98 11.03 -1.30
C SER A 295 -2.78 9.74 -1.17
N PHE A 296 -3.97 9.81 -0.59
CA PHE A 296 -4.79 8.63 -0.29
C PHE A 296 -6.23 8.83 -0.75
N ARG A 297 -6.75 7.90 -1.56
CA ARG A 297 -8.16 7.87 -1.97
C ARG A 297 -8.78 6.52 -1.68
N SER A 298 -9.93 6.53 -1.02
CA SER A 298 -10.56 5.26 -0.67
C SER A 298 -12.08 5.19 -0.62
N LYS A 299 -12.57 3.96 -0.68
CA LYS A 299 -13.96 3.56 -0.41
C LYS A 299 -13.97 2.41 0.63
N GLY A 300 -14.69 2.56 1.74
CA GLY A 300 -14.82 1.58 2.82
C GLY A 300 -14.22 2.02 4.17
N PRO A 301 -14.44 1.24 5.24
CA PRO A 301 -13.90 1.50 6.56
C PRO A 301 -12.37 1.51 6.59
N HIS A 302 -11.72 2.36 7.38
CA HIS A 302 -10.25 2.34 7.49
C HIS A 302 -9.67 2.95 8.76
N SER A 303 -8.39 2.69 9.00
CA SER A 303 -7.59 3.36 10.03
C SER A 303 -6.25 3.80 9.43
N LEU A 304 -5.85 5.08 9.55
CA LEU A 304 -4.54 5.55 9.08
C LEU A 304 -3.73 6.18 10.22
N ARG A 305 -2.44 5.82 10.24
CA ARG A 305 -1.40 6.46 11.06
C ARG A 305 -0.32 7.05 10.15
N SER A 306 -0.23 8.37 10.11
CA SER A 306 0.71 9.08 9.22
C SER A 306 1.72 9.96 9.95
N LYS A 307 2.94 10.02 9.43
CA LYS A 307 3.96 11.04 9.73
C LYS A 307 4.40 11.72 8.43
N GLY A 308 4.27 13.05 8.33
CA GLY A 308 4.66 13.85 7.17
C GLY A 308 3.48 14.52 6.45
N PRO A 309 3.73 15.34 5.41
CA PRO A 309 2.71 16.01 4.60
C PRO A 309 1.76 15.01 3.91
N HIS A 310 0.45 15.26 3.88
CA HIS A 310 -0.46 14.35 3.15
C HIS A 310 -1.84 14.89 2.78
N SER A 311 -2.43 14.27 1.76
CA SER A 311 -3.80 14.53 1.28
C SER A 311 -4.66 13.27 1.34
N VAL A 312 -5.89 13.35 1.85
CA VAL A 312 -6.82 12.21 1.94
C VAL A 312 -8.21 12.54 1.43
N ARG A 313 -8.77 11.64 0.63
CA ARG A 313 -10.17 11.65 0.22
C ARG A 313 -10.81 10.28 0.45
N SER A 314 -11.75 10.19 1.38
CA SER A 314 -12.43 8.90 1.64
C SER A 314 -13.96 8.97 1.65
N LYS A 315 -14.54 7.80 1.37
CA LYS A 315 -15.96 7.47 1.51
C LYS A 315 -16.05 6.20 2.38
N GLY A 316 -16.49 6.31 3.63
CA GLY A 316 -16.61 5.25 4.62
C GLY A 316 -16.17 5.70 6.02
N PRO A 317 -16.57 4.98 7.08
CA PRO A 317 -16.22 5.31 8.45
C PRO A 317 -14.71 5.20 8.69
N TYR A 318 -14.15 6.08 9.54
CA TYR A 318 -12.70 6.24 9.57
C TYR A 318 -12.10 6.72 10.91
N GLN A 319 -10.94 6.18 11.30
CA GLN A 319 -10.14 6.65 12.45
C GLN A 319 -8.70 7.05 12.08
N ARG A 320 -8.20 8.18 12.62
CA ARG A 320 -6.87 8.71 12.27
C ARG A 320 -6.01 9.19 13.42
N ARG A 321 -4.71 8.96 13.25
CA ARG A 321 -3.66 9.70 13.95
C ARG A 321 -2.62 10.25 12.98
N SER A 322 -2.49 11.57 12.88
CA SER A 322 -1.52 12.23 11.99
C SER A 322 -0.53 13.13 12.75
N LYS A 323 0.70 13.20 12.23
CA LYS A 323 1.70 14.23 12.57
C LYS A 323 2.17 14.91 11.27
N GLY A 324 2.05 16.23 11.18
CA GLY A 324 2.46 17.04 10.02
C GLY A 324 1.30 17.72 9.26
N PRO A 325 1.62 18.55 8.24
CA PRO A 325 0.64 19.26 7.42
C PRO A 325 -0.30 18.32 6.67
N HIS A 326 -1.60 18.62 6.63
CA HIS A 326 -2.54 17.80 5.87
C HIS A 326 -3.84 18.44 5.39
N SER A 327 -4.38 17.90 4.30
CA SER A 327 -5.68 18.29 3.72
C SER A 327 -6.60 17.09 3.56
N LEU A 328 -7.80 17.10 4.17
CA LEU A 328 -8.72 15.96 4.16
C LEU A 328 -10.13 16.30 3.67
N ARG A 329 -10.73 15.35 2.94
CA ARG A 329 -12.12 15.42 2.46
C ARG A 329 -12.89 14.13 2.72
N PHE A 330 -13.98 14.23 3.47
CA PHE A 330 -14.76 13.08 3.94
C PHE A 330 -16.27 13.23 3.67
N LYS A 331 -16.97 12.10 3.53
CA LYS A 331 -18.43 12.04 3.41
C LYS A 331 -19.14 11.35 4.59
N ASP A 332 -18.44 10.52 5.35
CA ASP A 332 -19.00 9.58 6.32
C ASP A 332 -18.38 9.80 7.72
N PRO A 333 -18.85 9.10 8.77
CA PRO A 333 -18.41 9.36 10.14
C PRO A 333 -16.91 9.17 10.37
N HIS A 334 -16.27 10.03 11.17
CA HIS A 334 -14.82 9.88 11.44
C HIS A 334 -14.32 10.40 12.78
N SER A 335 -13.17 9.89 13.24
CA SER A 335 -12.44 10.40 14.41
C SER A 335 -11.01 10.76 14.04
N LEU A 336 -10.58 11.98 14.34
CA LEU A 336 -9.26 12.51 13.98
C LEU A 336 -8.49 13.02 15.19
N ARG A 337 -7.24 12.58 15.30
CA ARG A 337 -6.24 13.17 16.19
C ARG A 337 -5.04 13.67 15.39
N SER A 338 -4.84 14.99 15.36
CA SER A 338 -3.76 15.63 14.59
C SER A 338 -2.78 16.41 15.46
N LYS A 339 -1.51 16.42 15.03
CA LYS A 339 -0.49 17.39 15.46
C LYS A 339 0.06 18.08 14.20
N GLY A 340 -0.06 19.40 14.10
CA GLY A 340 0.39 20.22 12.97
C GLY A 340 -0.73 20.93 12.20
N PRO A 341 -0.36 21.77 11.22
CA PRO A 341 -1.31 22.52 10.39
C PRO A 341 -2.26 21.61 9.61
N HIS A 342 -3.55 21.94 9.53
CA HIS A 342 -4.48 21.13 8.72
C HIS A 342 -5.71 21.83 8.17
N SER A 343 -6.19 21.35 7.03
CA SER A 343 -7.43 21.74 6.38
C SER A 343 -8.39 20.56 6.25
N LEU A 344 -9.65 20.74 6.62
CA LEU A 344 -10.66 19.68 6.65
C LEU A 344 -11.97 20.09 6.02
N ARG A 345 -12.53 19.20 5.21
CA ARG A 345 -13.89 19.29 4.70
C ARG A 345 -14.66 18.01 4.92
N SER A 346 -15.69 18.04 5.76
CA SER A 346 -16.53 16.88 6.08
C SER A 346 -18.00 17.10 5.78
N LYS A 347 -18.67 16.01 5.40
CA LYS A 347 -20.12 15.84 5.54
C LYS A 347 -20.36 14.71 6.53
N GLY A 348 -21.44 14.80 7.31
CA GLY A 348 -21.76 13.78 8.29
C GLY A 348 -20.85 13.87 9.51
N PRO A 349 -20.90 12.82 10.35
CA PRO A 349 -20.61 13.10 11.72
C PRO A 349 -19.12 12.71 12.09
N HIS A 350 -18.26 13.70 12.43
CA HIS A 350 -16.87 13.66 12.93
C HIS A 350 -16.44 14.12 14.39
N SER A 351 -15.46 13.47 15.03
CA SER A 351 -14.82 13.96 16.28
C SER A 351 -13.40 14.43 15.97
N LEU A 352 -13.00 15.61 16.47
CA LEU A 352 -11.70 16.20 16.16
C LEU A 352 -10.95 16.63 17.42
N ARG A 353 -9.69 16.20 17.50
CA ARG A 353 -8.71 16.71 18.46
C ARG A 353 -7.44 17.16 17.75
N SER A 354 -7.16 18.45 17.76
CA SER A 354 -6.00 19.04 17.09
C SER A 354 -5.05 19.77 18.05
N LYS A 355 -3.77 19.78 17.68
CA LYS A 355 -2.75 20.72 18.17
C LYS A 355 -2.12 21.41 16.96
N GLY A 356 -2.18 22.74 16.88
CA GLY A 356 -1.68 23.54 15.75
C GLY A 356 -2.78 24.30 14.99
N PRO A 357 -2.39 25.15 14.02
CA PRO A 357 -3.32 25.97 13.24
C PRO A 357 -4.21 25.12 12.34
N HIS A 358 -5.49 25.50 12.16
CA HIS A 358 -6.39 24.70 11.33
C HIS A 358 -7.60 25.43 10.76
N SER A 359 -8.06 24.92 9.61
CA SER A 359 -9.26 25.36 8.92
C SER A 359 -10.22 24.17 8.72
N VAL A 360 -11.46 24.26 9.20
CA VAL A 360 -12.44 23.16 9.09
C VAL A 360 -13.77 23.66 8.56
N ARG A 361 -14.32 22.93 7.58
CA ARG A 361 -15.68 23.11 7.07
C ARG A 361 -16.48 21.83 7.22
N PHE A 362 -17.59 21.87 7.96
CA PHE A 362 -18.39 20.68 8.22
C PHE A 362 -19.91 20.89 8.12
N LYS A 363 -20.63 19.77 7.95
CA LYS A 363 -22.10 19.67 8.09
C LYS A 363 -22.45 18.51 9.03
N GLY A 364 -23.08 18.76 10.18
CA GLY A 364 -23.52 17.74 11.16
C GLY A 364 -23.18 18.02 12.65
N PRO A 365 -23.74 17.22 13.60
CA PRO A 365 -23.90 17.52 15.06
C PRO A 365 -22.72 17.17 16.01
N ARG A 366 -21.78 18.06 16.46
CA ARG A 366 -20.42 17.59 16.97
C ARG A 366 -19.54 18.33 17.98
N PRO A 367 -18.72 17.61 18.80
CA PRO A 367 -17.65 18.18 19.61
C PRO A 367 -16.30 18.35 18.86
N LEU A 368 -15.66 19.51 18.95
CA LEU A 368 -14.26 19.74 18.54
C LEU A 368 -13.42 20.25 19.71
N ARG A 369 -12.15 19.81 19.77
CA ARG A 369 -11.18 20.32 20.74
C ARG A 369 -9.87 20.70 20.06
N SER A 370 -9.45 21.95 20.23
CA SER A 370 -8.24 22.50 19.62
C SER A 370 -7.33 23.18 20.63
N LYS A 371 -6.02 23.14 20.33
CA LYS A 371 -5.00 24.00 20.94
C LYS A 371 -4.23 24.68 19.79
N GLY A 372 -4.47 25.96 19.55
CA GLY A 372 -3.88 26.74 18.44
C GLY A 372 -4.91 27.51 17.59
N PRO A 373 -4.43 28.32 16.63
CA PRO A 373 -5.29 29.14 15.77
C PRO A 373 -6.33 28.35 14.97
N GLN A 374 -7.52 28.90 14.79
CA GLN A 374 -8.63 28.15 14.20
C GLN A 374 -9.57 28.99 13.32
N ILE A 375 -9.89 28.49 12.14
CA ILE A 375 -10.95 29.00 11.27
C ILE A 375 -12.00 27.90 11.07
N LEU A 376 -13.27 28.19 11.37
CA LEU A 376 -14.34 27.21 11.31
C LEU A 376 -15.56 27.70 10.56
N ARG A 377 -16.12 26.83 9.72
CA ARG A 377 -17.43 27.03 9.07
C ARG A 377 -18.31 25.81 9.25
N SER A 378 -19.42 25.94 9.97
CA SER A 378 -20.34 24.83 10.26
C SER A 378 -21.76 25.05 9.74
N LYS A 379 -22.45 23.95 9.46
CA LYS A 379 -23.91 23.87 9.36
C LYS A 379 -24.39 22.71 10.26
N GLY A 380 -25.28 22.97 11.19
CA GLY A 380 -25.82 22.00 12.15
C GLY A 380 -25.26 22.13 13.58
N PRO A 381 -25.68 21.25 14.50
CA PRO A 381 -25.33 21.32 15.91
C PRO A 381 -23.83 21.18 16.15
N HIS A 382 -23.21 21.87 17.11
CA HIS A 382 -21.83 21.55 17.51
C HIS A 382 -21.41 22.18 18.85
N SER A 383 -20.37 21.61 19.46
CA SER A 383 -19.71 22.08 20.67
C SER A 383 -18.21 22.27 20.39
N LEU A 384 -17.63 23.41 20.80
CA LEU A 384 -16.21 23.70 20.58
C LEU A 384 -15.51 24.03 21.88
N ARG A 385 -14.32 23.48 22.06
CA ARG A 385 -13.38 23.88 23.10
C ARG A 385 -12.03 24.26 22.49
N SER A 386 -11.70 25.55 22.54
CA SER A 386 -10.46 26.09 21.98
C SER A 386 -9.60 26.78 23.05
N ASN A 387 -8.29 26.58 22.94
CA ASN A 387 -7.28 27.40 23.60
C ASN A 387 -6.42 28.04 22.49
N GLY A 388 -6.70 29.30 22.12
CA GLY A 388 -6.03 30.04 21.04
C GLY A 388 -6.97 30.94 20.23
N PRO A 389 -6.41 31.78 19.34
CA PRO A 389 -7.18 32.68 18.47
C PRO A 389 -8.13 31.90 17.56
N HIS A 390 -9.39 32.33 17.41
CA HIS A 390 -10.28 31.65 16.47
C HIS A 390 -11.32 32.55 15.79
N SER A 391 -11.66 32.21 14.54
CA SER A 391 -12.76 32.78 13.77
C SER A 391 -13.79 31.70 13.46
N PHE A 392 -15.04 31.96 13.81
CA PHE A 392 -16.11 30.97 13.81
C PHE A 392 -17.35 31.46 13.04
N ARG A 393 -17.85 30.65 12.10
CA ARG A 393 -19.11 30.91 11.39
C ARG A 393 -20.05 29.70 11.41
N SER A 394 -21.21 29.82 12.05
CA SER A 394 -22.24 28.76 12.13
C SER A 394 -23.58 29.12 11.51
N LYS A 395 -24.29 28.06 11.09
CA LYS A 395 -25.75 28.04 10.95
C LYS A 395 -26.28 26.84 11.75
N GLY A 396 -27.03 27.06 12.83
CA GLY A 396 -27.58 26.03 13.72
C GLY A 396 -27.16 26.16 15.20
N PRO A 397 -27.70 25.28 16.07
CA PRO A 397 -27.42 25.29 17.51
C PRO A 397 -25.94 25.09 17.82
N HIS A 398 -25.37 25.84 18.77
CA HIS A 398 -23.98 25.57 19.20
C HIS A 398 -23.59 26.01 20.60
N SER A 399 -22.57 25.35 21.15
CA SER A 399 -21.93 25.70 22.42
C SER A 399 -20.43 25.93 22.25
N LEU A 400 -19.90 27.02 22.81
CA LEU A 400 -18.49 27.41 22.69
C LEU A 400 -17.86 27.63 24.04
N ARG A 401 -16.64 27.11 24.20
CA ARG A 401 -15.77 27.42 25.33
C ARG A 401 -14.38 27.78 24.83
N SER A 402 -13.99 29.04 24.96
CA SER A 402 -12.72 29.57 24.47
C SER A 402 -11.85 30.20 25.54
N LYS A 403 -10.53 30.16 25.31
CA LYS A 403 -9.52 31.00 25.96
C LYS A 403 -8.67 31.63 24.86
N GLY A 404 -8.59 32.95 24.82
CA GLY A 404 -7.89 33.73 23.79
C GLY A 404 -8.85 34.51 22.87
N PRO A 405 -8.29 35.36 21.98
CA PRO A 405 -9.06 36.27 21.14
C PRO A 405 -9.99 35.52 20.17
N HIS A 406 -11.23 35.99 19.95
CA HIS A 406 -12.07 35.35 18.94
C HIS A 406 -13.14 36.18 18.25
N SER A 407 -13.53 35.73 17.07
CA SER A 407 -14.60 36.32 16.27
C SER A 407 -15.66 35.27 15.95
N LEU A 408 -16.93 35.60 16.21
CA LEU A 408 -18.08 34.72 15.99
C LEU A 408 -19.13 35.36 15.10
N ARG A 409 -19.59 34.59 14.12
CA ARG A 409 -20.78 34.89 13.33
C ARG A 409 -21.74 33.72 13.29
N SER A 410 -22.87 33.81 13.98
CA SER A 410 -23.85 32.73 14.05
C SER A 410 -25.24 33.10 13.55
N LYS A 411 -25.96 32.08 13.07
CA LYS A 411 -27.41 32.12 12.87
C LYS A 411 -28.02 30.91 13.59
N GLY A 412 -28.86 31.14 14.61
CA GLY A 412 -29.51 30.11 15.42
C GLY A 412 -29.13 30.14 16.91
N PRO A 413 -29.72 29.25 17.72
CA PRO A 413 -29.51 29.18 19.17
C PRO A 413 -28.04 28.96 19.55
N HIS A 414 -27.50 29.69 20.54
CA HIS A 414 -26.14 29.42 20.99
C HIS A 414 -25.78 29.82 22.42
N SER A 415 -24.80 29.12 22.98
CA SER A 415 -24.20 29.40 24.28
C SER A 415 -22.69 29.61 24.15
N VAL A 416 -22.14 30.70 24.69
CA VAL A 416 -20.71 31.01 24.63
C VAL A 416 -20.15 31.29 26.01
N ARG A 417 -19.00 30.69 26.30
CA ARG A 417 -18.14 31.03 27.43
C ARG A 417 -16.74 31.37 26.96
N SER A 418 -16.29 32.59 27.18
CA SER A 418 -15.00 33.08 26.70
C SER A 418 -14.19 33.85 27.75
N ILE A 419 -12.87 33.89 27.51
CA ILE A 419 -11.89 34.65 28.28
C ILE A 419 -10.87 35.21 27.27
N GLY A 420 -10.81 36.52 27.09
CA GLY A 420 -10.01 37.20 26.04
C GLY A 420 -10.82 38.30 25.34
N PRO A 421 -10.25 39.02 24.35
CA PRO A 421 -10.99 39.99 23.55
C PRO A 421 -11.82 39.30 22.45
N ASP A 422 -13.09 39.66 22.30
CA ASP A 422 -13.99 38.93 21.39
C ASP A 422 -14.91 39.83 20.57
N SER A 423 -15.25 39.43 19.35
CA SER A 423 -16.27 40.08 18.51
C SER A 423 -17.38 39.11 18.17
N PHE A 424 -18.64 39.47 18.49
CA PHE A 424 -19.80 38.60 18.27
C PHE A 424 -20.84 39.25 17.36
N THR A 425 -21.28 38.48 16.36
CA THR A 425 -22.44 38.82 15.53
C THR A 425 -23.40 37.63 15.50
N SER A 426 -24.65 37.82 15.96
CA SER A 426 -25.63 36.73 15.97
C SER A 426 -27.04 37.15 15.62
N THR A 427 -27.79 36.19 15.05
CA THR A 427 -29.23 36.24 14.86
C THR A 427 -29.86 34.99 15.48
N GLY A 428 -30.74 35.13 16.46
CA GLY A 428 -31.42 34.03 17.20
C GLY A 428 -31.20 34.08 18.71
N PRO A 429 -31.82 33.17 19.49
CA PRO A 429 -31.70 33.10 20.95
C PRO A 429 -30.26 32.80 21.40
N HIS A 430 -29.76 33.46 22.44
CA HIS A 430 -28.40 33.19 22.91
C HIS A 430 -28.07 33.53 24.36
N SER A 431 -27.04 32.86 24.88
CA SER A 431 -26.46 33.10 26.20
C SER A 431 -24.94 33.28 26.10
N VAL A 432 -24.42 34.41 26.58
CA VAL A 432 -23.00 34.76 26.50
C VAL A 432 -22.45 35.06 27.89
N ARG A 433 -21.34 34.40 28.24
CA ARG A 433 -20.53 34.70 29.43
C ARG A 433 -19.10 35.00 29.03
N SER A 434 -18.67 36.24 29.20
CA SER A 434 -17.35 36.68 28.75
C SER A 434 -16.55 37.41 29.84
N LYS A 435 -15.22 37.39 29.68
CA LYS A 435 -14.25 38.14 30.48
C LYS A 435 -13.24 38.78 29.52
N GLY A 436 -13.38 40.08 29.26
CA GLY A 436 -12.52 40.84 28.34
C GLY A 436 -13.26 41.99 27.65
N PRO A 437 -12.60 42.71 26.72
CA PRO A 437 -13.22 43.73 25.88
C PRO A 437 -13.98 43.11 24.69
N HIS A 438 -15.22 43.55 24.41
CA HIS A 438 -16.02 42.95 23.34
C HIS A 438 -16.98 43.89 22.57
N PRO A 439 -16.90 43.97 21.22
CA PRO A 439 -18.03 44.43 20.39
C PRO A 439 -19.04 43.30 20.11
N LEU A 440 -20.32 43.58 20.39
CA LEU A 440 -21.45 42.66 20.28
C LEU A 440 -22.53 43.24 19.36
N ARG A 441 -23.00 42.45 18.39
CA ARG A 441 -24.17 42.79 17.56
C ARG A 441 -25.16 41.65 17.49
N PHE A 442 -26.37 41.88 18.00
CA PHE A 442 -27.37 40.84 18.18
C PHE A 442 -28.73 41.18 17.56
N LYS A 443 -29.42 40.17 17.05
CA LYS A 443 -30.84 40.22 16.66
C LYS A 443 -31.57 39.02 17.28
N GLY A 444 -32.61 39.26 18.06
CA GLY A 444 -33.36 38.23 18.80
C GLY A 444 -33.05 38.19 20.31
N PRO A 445 -33.68 37.28 21.07
CA PRO A 445 -33.60 37.21 22.53
C PRO A 445 -32.19 36.86 23.04
N TYR A 446 -31.72 37.50 24.13
CA TYR A 446 -30.41 37.16 24.71
C TYR A 446 -30.21 37.37 26.21
N SER A 447 -29.27 36.60 26.78
CA SER A 447 -28.74 36.78 28.13
C SER A 447 -27.22 36.99 28.10
N LEU A 448 -26.72 38.06 28.73
CA LEU A 448 -25.30 38.42 28.76
C LEU A 448 -24.78 38.59 30.19
N LYS A 449 -23.67 37.91 30.52
CA LYS A 449 -22.89 38.13 31.75
C LYS A 449 -21.44 38.50 31.41
N SER A 450 -21.07 39.77 31.61
CA SER A 450 -19.73 40.30 31.28
C SER A 450 -18.98 40.83 32.50
N LYS A 451 -17.65 40.63 32.52
CA LYS A 451 -16.71 41.21 33.49
C LYS A 451 -15.61 42.06 32.83
N GLY A 452 -15.93 42.81 31.77
CA GLY A 452 -15.00 43.69 31.07
C GLY A 452 -15.74 44.67 30.15
N PRO A 453 -15.02 45.58 29.49
CA PRO A 453 -15.66 46.62 28.67
C PRO A 453 -16.40 46.06 27.45
N TYR A 454 -17.54 46.62 27.07
CA TYR A 454 -18.22 46.19 25.84
C TYR A 454 -19.03 47.27 25.14
N LEU A 455 -19.16 47.10 23.82
CA LEU A 455 -20.04 47.86 22.95
C LEU A 455 -21.12 46.92 22.42
N LEU A 456 -22.40 47.18 22.71
CA LEU A 456 -23.50 46.29 22.35
C LEU A 456 -24.56 47.02 21.51
N ARG A 457 -24.84 46.46 20.32
CA ARG A 457 -25.98 46.86 19.49
C ARG A 457 -26.96 45.70 19.34
N SER A 458 -28.18 45.86 19.82
CA SER A 458 -29.18 44.79 19.82
C SER A 458 -30.57 45.21 19.32
N ASN A 459 -31.23 44.28 18.62
CA ASN A 459 -32.65 44.39 18.27
C ASN A 459 -33.36 43.13 18.78
N GLY A 460 -34.05 43.21 19.92
CA GLY A 460 -34.75 42.09 20.56
C GLY A 460 -34.64 42.09 22.09
N PRO A 461 -35.44 41.24 22.76
CA PRO A 461 -35.53 41.24 24.20
C PRO A 461 -34.27 40.72 24.89
N HIS A 462 -33.94 41.27 26.06
CA HIS A 462 -32.66 40.93 26.69
C HIS A 462 -32.56 41.05 28.20
N SER A 463 -31.65 40.25 28.76
CA SER A 463 -31.21 40.29 30.15
C SER A 463 -29.69 40.48 30.22
N ILE A 464 -29.22 41.57 30.85
CA ILE A 464 -27.79 41.89 30.95
C ILE A 464 -27.36 42.03 32.40
N ARG A 465 -26.24 41.39 32.75
CA ARG A 465 -25.52 41.60 34.01
C ARG A 465 -24.06 41.97 33.73
N SER A 466 -23.65 43.20 34.07
CA SER A 466 -22.28 43.68 33.81
C SER A 466 -21.58 44.23 35.05
N LYS A 467 -20.25 44.07 35.07
CA LYS A 467 -19.33 44.60 36.10
C LYS A 467 -18.19 45.45 35.51
N GLY A 468 -18.37 45.98 34.31
CA GLY A 468 -17.36 46.78 33.60
C GLY A 468 -18.02 47.85 32.73
N PRO A 469 -17.24 48.82 32.25
CA PRO A 469 -17.79 49.98 31.53
C PRO A 469 -18.38 49.57 30.18
N HIS A 470 -19.53 50.12 29.79
CA HIS A 470 -20.16 49.70 28.54
C HIS A 470 -21.07 50.75 27.89
N SER A 471 -21.28 50.58 26.58
CA SER A 471 -22.26 51.36 25.82
C SER A 471 -23.24 50.46 25.07
N LEU A 472 -24.53 50.75 25.24
CA LEU A 472 -25.66 49.97 24.72
C LEU A 472 -26.50 50.82 23.75
N LYS A 473 -26.79 50.27 22.57
CA LYS A 473 -27.82 50.76 21.67
C LYS A 473 -28.83 49.66 21.39
N SER A 474 -30.04 49.78 21.94
CA SER A 474 -31.04 48.71 21.87
C SER A 474 -32.42 49.18 21.39
N LYS A 475 -33.19 48.25 20.84
CA LYS A 475 -34.65 48.37 20.66
C LYS A 475 -35.30 47.27 21.53
N PRO A 476 -35.80 47.60 22.74
CA PRO A 476 -36.24 46.64 23.76
C PRO A 476 -37.73 46.20 23.58
N PRO A 477 -38.30 45.29 24.40
CA PRO A 477 -38.28 45.24 25.89
C PRO A 477 -37.05 44.58 26.55
N SER A 478 -36.61 45.02 27.75
CA SER A 478 -35.30 44.62 28.32
C SER A 478 -35.18 44.74 29.84
N LEU A 479 -34.31 43.93 30.46
CA LEU A 479 -33.92 44.00 31.87
C LEU A 479 -32.40 44.09 32.03
N THR A 480 -31.92 45.09 32.79
CA THR A 480 -30.48 45.38 32.90
C THR A 480 -30.03 45.64 34.34
N TRP A 481 -28.89 45.05 34.71
CA TRP A 481 -28.27 45.25 36.02
C TRP A 481 -26.78 45.55 35.88
N VAL A 482 -26.34 46.67 36.46
CA VAL A 482 -25.03 47.28 36.19
C VAL A 482 -24.36 47.76 37.49
N GLN A 483 -23.05 47.52 37.62
CA GLN A 483 -22.22 48.01 38.76
C GLN A 483 -21.17 49.06 38.39
N SER A 484 -21.07 49.52 37.14
CA SER A 484 -19.96 50.36 36.64
C SER A 484 -20.48 51.46 35.68
N PRO A 485 -19.64 52.46 35.32
CA PRO A 485 -20.05 53.53 34.40
C PRO A 485 -20.60 53.01 33.08
N HIS A 486 -21.69 53.59 32.57
CA HIS A 486 -22.31 53.10 31.34
C HIS A 486 -23.13 54.15 30.58
N SER A 487 -23.32 53.95 29.26
CA SER A 487 -24.17 54.81 28.43
C SER A 487 -25.23 53.98 27.69
N LEU A 488 -26.51 54.34 27.80
CA LEU A 488 -27.61 53.62 27.12
C LEU A 488 -28.42 54.53 26.20
N SER A 489 -28.78 54.01 25.03
CA SER A 489 -29.80 54.56 24.14
C SER A 489 -30.84 53.51 23.76
N SER A 490 -32.11 53.74 24.13
CA SER A 490 -33.23 52.80 23.93
C SER A 490 -34.44 53.47 23.26
N LYS A 491 -35.27 52.67 22.58
CA LYS A 491 -36.51 53.12 21.92
C LYS A 491 -37.79 52.47 22.48
N GLY A 492 -37.74 51.81 23.64
CA GLY A 492 -38.90 51.08 24.19
C GLY A 492 -38.74 50.79 25.70
N PRO A 493 -39.60 49.94 26.29
CA PRO A 493 -39.65 49.67 27.73
C PRO A 493 -38.32 49.17 28.31
N HIS A 494 -37.80 49.82 29.37
CA HIS A 494 -36.50 49.47 29.94
C HIS A 494 -36.39 49.67 31.47
N PRO A 495 -36.57 48.63 32.29
CA PRO A 495 -36.09 48.59 33.68
C PRO A 495 -34.57 48.51 33.80
N LEU A 496 -33.97 49.44 34.57
CA LEU A 496 -32.54 49.53 34.85
C LEU A 496 -32.27 49.65 36.35
N SER A 497 -31.32 48.83 36.83
CA SER A 497 -30.72 48.99 38.16
C SER A 497 -29.21 49.25 38.04
N SER A 498 -28.73 50.39 38.56
CA SER A 498 -27.33 50.85 38.44
C SER A 498 -26.72 51.29 39.78
N LYS A 499 -25.43 51.00 39.98
CA LYS A 499 -24.62 51.58 41.07
C LYS A 499 -23.57 52.61 40.60
N GLY A 500 -23.42 52.85 39.30
CA GLY A 500 -22.39 53.73 38.74
C GLY A 500 -22.96 54.92 37.95
N PRO A 501 -22.10 55.89 37.55
CA PRO A 501 -22.50 57.06 36.77
C PRO A 501 -23.06 56.68 35.40
N HIS A 502 -24.15 57.32 34.95
CA HIS A 502 -24.75 56.96 33.66
C HIS A 502 -25.59 58.03 32.94
N PRO A 503 -25.29 58.32 31.65
CA PRO A 503 -26.22 58.99 30.74
C PRO A 503 -27.19 58.01 30.06
N LEU A 504 -28.49 58.36 30.05
CA LEU A 504 -29.59 57.62 29.44
C LEU A 504 -30.34 58.47 28.41
N ILE A 505 -30.56 57.93 27.20
CA ILE A 505 -31.45 58.52 26.20
C ILE A 505 -32.56 57.50 25.86
N SER A 506 -33.80 57.77 26.27
CA SER A 506 -34.95 56.89 26.04
C SER A 506 -36.05 57.58 25.22
N LYS A 507 -36.65 56.83 24.28
CA LYS A 507 -37.87 57.27 23.56
C LYS A 507 -39.15 56.53 24.00
N GLY A 508 -39.07 55.67 25.01
CA GLY A 508 -40.20 54.87 25.51
C GLY A 508 -40.27 54.81 27.04
N PRO A 509 -41.26 54.08 27.61
CA PRO A 509 -41.43 53.94 29.05
C PRO A 509 -40.17 53.37 29.72
N HIS A 510 -39.82 53.83 30.92
CA HIS A 510 -38.69 53.26 31.66
C HIS A 510 -38.84 53.37 33.18
N SER A 511 -38.21 52.43 33.88
CA SER A 511 -38.12 52.36 35.34
C SER A 511 -36.65 52.36 35.74
N LEU A 512 -36.25 53.29 36.62
CA LEU A 512 -34.85 53.45 37.04
C LEU A 512 -34.70 53.35 38.55
N SER A 513 -33.76 52.49 38.98
CA SER A 513 -33.26 52.43 40.36
C SER A 513 -31.74 52.64 40.34
N SER A 514 -31.25 53.80 40.81
CA SER A 514 -29.83 54.18 40.75
C SER A 514 -29.29 54.61 42.12
N LYS A 515 -28.07 54.15 42.45
CA LYS A 515 -27.27 54.66 43.58
C LYS A 515 -26.16 55.65 43.18
N GLY A 516 -25.98 55.92 41.89
CA GLY A 516 -24.93 56.81 41.35
C GLY A 516 -25.49 58.02 40.59
N PRO A 517 -24.64 59.01 40.25
CA PRO A 517 -25.06 60.21 39.52
C PRO A 517 -25.56 59.85 38.11
N HIS A 518 -26.60 60.53 37.64
CA HIS A 518 -27.30 60.15 36.41
C HIS A 518 -27.80 61.36 35.62
N SER A 519 -27.86 61.22 34.30
CA SER A 519 -28.43 62.22 33.38
C SER A 519 -29.38 61.51 32.43
N VAL A 520 -30.66 61.93 32.40
CA VAL A 520 -31.72 61.27 31.64
C VAL A 520 -32.32 62.24 30.64
N ARG A 521 -32.37 61.84 29.36
CA ARG A 521 -33.10 62.53 28.30
C ARG A 521 -34.18 61.60 27.75
N SER A 522 -35.44 61.84 28.13
CA SER A 522 -36.58 60.99 27.79
C SER A 522 -37.62 61.71 26.91
N LYS A 523 -38.36 60.94 26.09
CA LYS A 523 -39.55 61.40 25.35
C LYS A 523 -40.81 60.57 25.65
N GLY A 524 -40.77 59.73 26.68
CA GLY A 524 -41.87 58.83 27.07
C GLY A 524 -41.98 58.72 28.59
N PRO A 525 -43.01 58.05 29.14
CA PRO A 525 -43.33 58.09 30.56
C PRO A 525 -42.20 57.51 31.44
N THR A 526 -41.91 58.20 32.54
CA THR A 526 -40.76 57.95 33.43
C THR A 526 -41.25 57.53 34.81
N ASN A 527 -40.82 56.37 35.30
CA ASN A 527 -41.02 55.99 36.70
C ASN A 527 -39.63 55.91 37.38
N LEU A 528 -39.34 56.89 38.23
CA LEU A 528 -38.12 56.94 39.02
C LEU A 528 -38.49 56.47 40.42
N ASP A 529 -37.88 55.39 40.91
CA ASP A 529 -38.01 55.07 42.34
C ASP A 529 -37.25 56.17 43.13
N PRO A 530 -37.95 56.97 43.96
CA PRO A 530 -37.29 57.94 44.81
C PRO A 530 -36.39 57.21 45.83
N ARG A 531 -35.28 57.85 46.19
CA ARG A 531 -34.37 57.38 47.24
C ARG A 531 -35.15 57.00 48.51
N PRO A 532 -34.79 55.96 49.27
CA PRO A 532 -34.87 56.10 50.71
C PRO A 532 -33.87 57.19 51.09
N SER A 533 -34.38 58.29 51.66
CA SER A 533 -33.59 59.26 52.40
C SER A 533 -32.64 58.52 53.33
N LEU A 534 -31.33 58.79 53.23
CA LEU A 534 -30.42 58.52 54.33
C LEU A 534 -30.61 59.68 55.30
N THR A 535 -31.44 59.46 56.32
CA THR A 535 -31.17 59.97 57.66
C THR A 535 -30.27 58.97 58.36
#